data_AF-A0A0Q3P3N6-F1
#
_entry.id   AF-A0A0Q3P3N6-F1
#
_cell.length_a   1.000
_cell.length_b   1.000
_cell.length_c   1.000
_cell.angle_alpha   90.00
_cell.angle_beta   90.00
_cell.angle_gamma   90.00
#
_symmetry.space_group_name_H-M   'P 1'
#
loop_
_entity.id
_entity.type
_entity.pdbx_description
1 polymer ?
#
loop_
_entity_poly.entity_id
_entity_poly.type
_entity_poly.pdbx_seq_one_letter_code
_entity_poly.pdbx_strand_id
1 'polypeptide(L)'
;MLLRCARFEDHPGPIEVGSTACVALIRGNQIIVGNAGDCRCVLSRNRQAIVLTTDHKPSVLDERQRILNAGHFVEVTQGVSRVDNEIAVSRSIGDMRYKSNIALPPALQALTCAPEIRSENITDDAEFLVMACDGVWEIVENQGFIDYIHELLADVGSEPGGDL
;
A
#
# COMPACT_ATOMS: atom_id res chain seq x y z
N MET A 1 -23.12 -11.27 -17.77
CA MET A 1 -23.16 -11.41 -16.31
C MET A 1 -23.00 -10.00 -15.72
N LEU A 2 -24.12 -9.30 -15.53
CA LEU A 2 -24.15 -7.96 -14.94
C LEU A 2 -24.07 -8.12 -13.42
N LEU A 3 -22.98 -7.66 -12.81
CA LEU A 3 -22.89 -7.47 -11.36
C LEU A 3 -24.00 -6.50 -10.95
N ARG A 4 -25.08 -7.02 -10.38
CA ARG A 4 -26.08 -6.21 -9.69
C ARG A 4 -25.41 -5.69 -8.42
N CYS A 5 -24.98 -4.42 -8.46
CA CYS A 5 -24.66 -3.66 -7.27
C CYS A 5 -25.89 -3.71 -6.35
N ALA A 6 -25.75 -4.33 -5.17
CA ALA A 6 -26.82 -4.37 -4.19
C ALA A 6 -27.24 -2.93 -3.87
N ARG A 7 -28.55 -2.67 -3.78
CA ARG A 7 -29.05 -1.33 -3.46
C ARG A 7 -28.55 -0.94 -2.07
N PHE A 8 -27.78 0.14 -2.00
CA PHE A 8 -27.14 0.74 -0.83
C PHE A 8 -28.13 1.49 0.10
N GLU A 9 -29.38 1.06 0.23
CA GLU A 9 -30.40 1.86 0.93
C GLU A 9 -30.41 1.66 2.46
N ASP A 10 -29.82 0.59 3.00
CA ASP A 10 -29.77 0.31 4.45
C ASP A 10 -28.37 0.01 5.02
N HIS A 11 -27.31 0.11 4.21
CA HIS A 11 -25.96 -0.16 4.68
C HIS A 11 -25.27 1.16 5.08
N PRO A 12 -24.87 1.36 6.35
CA PRO A 12 -24.32 2.63 6.83
C PRO A 12 -22.91 2.96 6.29
N GLY A 13 -22.51 2.31 5.20
CA GLY A 13 -21.18 2.35 4.64
C GLY A 13 -20.18 1.53 5.46
N PRO A 14 -18.92 1.47 4.99
CA PRO A 14 -17.84 0.76 5.66
C PRO A 14 -17.37 1.52 6.92
N ILE A 15 -18.14 1.46 8.01
CA ILE A 15 -17.82 2.16 9.27
C ILE A 15 -16.62 1.56 9.98
N GLU A 16 -16.66 0.24 10.18
CA GLU A 16 -15.68 -0.53 10.97
C GLU A 16 -14.74 -1.37 10.11
N VAL A 17 -14.96 -1.37 8.79
CA VAL A 17 -14.16 -2.17 7.85
C VAL A 17 -13.45 -1.25 6.88
N GLY A 18 -12.23 -1.62 6.54
CA GLY A 18 -11.43 -0.90 5.58
C GLY A 18 -10.47 -1.81 4.84
N SER A 19 -9.80 -1.21 3.87
CA SER A 19 -8.83 -1.90 3.03
C SER A 19 -7.72 -0.93 2.63
N THR A 20 -6.51 -1.45 2.55
CA THR A 20 -5.39 -0.75 1.94
C THR A 20 -5.48 -0.86 0.42
N ALA A 21 -4.80 0.04 -0.28
CA ALA A 21 -4.70 -0.03 -1.73
C ALA A 21 -3.30 0.38 -2.16
N CYS A 22 -2.61 -0.50 -2.88
CA CYS A 22 -1.39 -0.19 -3.61
C CYS A 22 -1.67 -0.55 -5.07
N VAL A 23 -1.60 0.46 -5.96
CA VAL A 23 -2.02 0.35 -7.36
C VAL A 23 -0.92 0.89 -8.25
N ALA A 24 -0.53 0.12 -9.27
CA ALA A 24 0.37 0.57 -10.32
C ALA A 24 -0.39 0.75 -11.64
N LEU A 25 -0.26 1.93 -12.25
CA LEU A 25 -0.70 2.23 -13.60
C LEU A 25 0.52 2.34 -14.51
N ILE A 26 0.58 1.49 -15.53
CA ILE A 26 1.63 1.54 -16.55
C ILE A 26 1.05 2.16 -17.81
N ARG A 27 1.65 3.27 -18.27
CA ARG A 27 1.23 3.96 -19.51
C ARG A 27 2.46 4.44 -20.27
N GLY A 28 2.65 3.92 -21.48
CA GLY A 28 3.85 4.22 -22.26
C GLY A 28 5.10 3.75 -21.52
N ASN A 29 6.05 4.66 -21.29
CA ASN A 29 7.28 4.40 -20.55
C ASN A 29 7.22 4.88 -19.09
N GLN A 30 6.03 4.96 -18.48
CA GLN A 30 5.88 5.46 -17.12
C GLN A 30 5.13 4.45 -16.24
N ILE A 31 5.66 4.24 -15.04
CA ILE A 31 4.99 3.57 -13.92
C ILE A 31 4.48 4.66 -13.00
N ILE A 32 3.19 4.66 -12.68
CA ILE A 32 2.57 5.56 -11.70
C ILE A 32 2.02 4.69 -10.58
N VAL A 33 2.55 4.81 -9.38
CA VAL A 33 2.13 4.03 -8.20
C VAL A 33 1.37 4.92 -7.24
N GLY A 34 0.16 4.51 -6.86
CA GLY A 34 -0.61 5.11 -5.78
C GLY A 34 -0.69 4.16 -4.59
N ASN A 35 -0.32 4.63 -3.38
CA ASN A 35 -0.43 3.85 -2.15
C ASN A 35 -1.25 4.56 -1.07
N ALA A 36 -2.21 3.83 -0.49
CA ALA A 36 -2.95 4.22 0.70
C ALA A 36 -3.03 3.00 1.64
N GLY A 37 -2.13 2.97 2.63
CA GLY A 37 -1.97 1.86 3.56
C GLY A 37 -0.51 1.39 3.63
N ASP A 38 -0.32 0.17 4.10
CA ASP A 38 0.98 -0.47 4.36
C ASP A 38 1.30 -1.64 3.41
N CYS A 39 0.57 -1.73 2.30
CA CYS A 39 1.07 -2.46 1.14
C CYS A 39 2.28 -1.72 0.55
N ARG A 40 3.15 -2.48 -0.14
CA ARG A 40 4.37 -1.92 -0.73
C ARG A 40 4.54 -2.36 -2.18
N CYS A 41 5.04 -1.44 -3.01
CA CYS A 41 5.48 -1.69 -4.36
C CYS A 41 7.00 -1.50 -4.47
N VAL A 42 7.67 -2.49 -5.05
CA VAL A 42 9.12 -2.51 -5.25
C VAL A 42 9.41 -2.82 -6.71
N LEU A 43 10.23 -1.99 -7.34
CA LEU A 43 10.76 -2.18 -8.70
C LEU A 43 12.12 -2.86 -8.61
N SER A 44 12.30 -3.98 -9.31
CA SER A 44 13.64 -4.49 -9.61
C SER A 44 14.24 -3.67 -10.76
N ARG A 45 15.38 -3.03 -10.50
CA ARG A 45 16.17 -2.30 -11.49
C ARG A 45 17.64 -2.69 -11.38
N ASN A 46 18.23 -3.25 -12.44
CA ASN A 46 19.58 -3.82 -12.39
C ASN A 46 19.82 -4.71 -11.17
N ARG A 47 18.86 -5.60 -10.86
CA ARG A 47 18.85 -6.48 -9.67
C ARG A 47 18.87 -5.74 -8.33
N GLN A 48 18.51 -4.45 -8.30
CA GLN A 48 18.38 -3.68 -7.07
C GLN A 48 16.90 -3.42 -6.76
N ALA A 49 16.55 -3.56 -5.49
CA ALA A 49 15.21 -3.25 -4.99
C ALA A 49 15.02 -1.73 -4.84
N ILE A 50 14.24 -1.14 -5.73
CA ILE A 50 13.84 0.27 -5.67
C ILE A 50 12.42 0.36 -5.13
N VAL A 51 12.28 0.81 -3.88
CA VAL A 51 10.97 0.97 -3.24
C VAL A 51 10.24 2.17 -3.84
N LEU A 52 9.02 1.95 -4.35
CA LEU A 52 8.21 2.96 -5.03
C LEU A 52 7.12 3.58 -4.14
N THR A 53 6.95 3.09 -2.92
CA THR A 53 5.88 3.52 -2.00
C THR A 53 6.40 3.66 -0.57
N THR A 54 5.82 4.60 0.18
CA THR A 54 5.99 4.65 1.64
C THR A 54 4.86 3.88 2.31
N ASP A 55 5.18 3.01 3.27
CA ASP A 55 4.17 2.34 4.09
C ASP A 55 3.54 3.32 5.08
N HIS A 56 2.22 3.46 5.04
CA HIS A 56 1.48 4.39 5.88
C HIS A 56 1.15 3.78 7.25
N LYS A 57 2.13 3.81 8.15
CA LYS A 57 2.00 3.37 9.54
C LYS A 57 1.84 4.58 10.48
N PRO A 58 1.11 4.46 11.61
CA PRO A 58 0.96 5.54 12.61
C PRO A 58 2.27 6.01 13.26
N SER A 59 3.38 5.29 13.08
CA SER A 59 4.71 5.69 13.53
C SER A 59 5.39 6.71 12.62
N VAL A 60 4.96 6.84 11.36
CA VAL A 60 5.50 7.83 10.42
C VAL A 60 5.17 9.22 10.90
N LEU A 61 6.16 10.13 10.93
CA LEU A 61 6.04 11.43 11.60
C LEU A 61 4.83 12.24 11.11
N ASP A 62 4.68 12.40 9.79
CA ASP A 62 3.59 13.19 9.20
C ASP A 62 2.22 12.55 9.45
N GLU A 63 2.16 11.22 9.40
CA GLU A 63 0.93 10.46 9.69
C GLU A 63 0.54 10.61 11.17
N ARG A 64 1.51 10.45 12.08
CA ARG A 64 1.33 10.63 13.52
C ARG A 64 0.82 12.03 13.84
N GLN A 65 1.43 13.06 13.25
CA GLN A 65 0.99 14.44 13.44
C GLN A 65 -0.44 14.66 12.95
N ARG A 66 -0.81 14.14 11.77
CA ARG A 66 -2.19 14.20 11.28
C ARG A 66 -3.17 13.54 12.24
N ILE A 67 -2.86 12.34 12.72
CA ILE A 67 -3.70 11.58 13.66
C ILE A 67 -3.94 12.39 14.95
N LEU A 68 -2.88 12.93 15.54
CA LEU A 68 -2.97 13.75 16.77
C LEU A 68 -3.78 15.04 16.54
N ASN A 69 -3.55 15.72 15.42
CA ASN A 69 -4.29 16.93 15.05
C ASN A 69 -5.77 16.65 14.77
N ALA A 70 -6.12 15.42 14.39
CA ALA A 70 -7.49 14.98 14.19
C ALA A 70 -8.23 14.66 15.50
N GLY A 71 -7.54 14.71 16.66
CA GLY A 71 -8.11 14.44 17.98
C GLY A 71 -8.00 12.98 18.43
N HIS A 72 -7.24 12.16 17.69
CA HIS A 72 -6.98 10.76 18.01
C HIS A 72 -5.61 10.59 18.67
N PHE A 73 -5.31 9.41 19.18
CA PHE A 73 -4.01 9.12 19.80
C PHE A 73 -3.31 7.95 19.13
N VAL A 74 -1.99 7.86 19.34
CA VAL A 74 -1.16 6.76 18.83
C VAL A 74 -0.44 6.08 19.99
N GLU A 75 -0.79 4.83 20.23
CA GLU A 75 -0.18 3.96 21.24
C GLU A 75 0.78 2.96 20.60
N VAL A 76 1.84 2.62 21.32
CA VAL A 76 2.82 1.60 20.89
C VAL A 76 2.69 0.39 21.79
N THR A 77 2.20 -0.72 21.23
CA THR A 77 2.03 -1.98 21.94
C THR A 77 2.84 -3.06 21.20
N GLN A 78 3.74 -3.73 21.92
CA GLN A 78 4.63 -4.76 21.35
C GLN A 78 5.41 -4.29 20.11
N GLY A 79 5.84 -3.02 20.09
CA GLY A 79 6.59 -2.43 18.97
C GLY A 79 5.73 -1.97 17.79
N VAL A 80 4.41 -2.18 17.82
CA VAL A 80 3.48 -1.76 16.77
C VAL A 80 2.75 -0.49 17.19
N SER A 81 2.79 0.54 16.34
CA SER A 81 2.02 1.78 16.57
C SER A 81 0.59 1.64 16.06
N ARG A 82 -0.40 1.97 16.90
CA ARG A 82 -1.82 1.84 16.59
C ARG A 82 -2.58 3.15 16.87
N VAL A 83 -3.51 3.50 15.98
CA VAL A 83 -4.47 4.59 16.20
C VAL A 83 -5.56 4.10 17.15
N ASP A 84 -5.78 4.85 18.22
CA ASP A 84 -6.71 4.53 19.31
C ASP A 84 -6.52 3.10 19.87
N ASN A 85 -5.28 2.59 19.87
CA ASN A 85 -4.91 1.23 20.26
C ASN A 85 -5.57 0.10 19.42
N GLU A 86 -6.22 0.41 18.30
CA GLU A 86 -6.96 -0.56 17.50
C GLU A 86 -6.30 -0.85 16.14
N ILE A 87 -6.11 0.16 15.30
CA ILE A 87 -5.68 -0.03 13.90
C ILE A 87 -4.22 0.35 13.67
N ALA A 88 -3.47 -0.50 12.95
CA ALA A 88 -2.02 -0.34 12.74
C ALA A 88 -1.66 0.36 11.41
N VAL A 89 -2.65 0.88 10.68
CA VAL A 89 -2.46 1.68 9.46
C VAL A 89 -2.97 3.11 9.68
N SER A 90 -2.35 4.07 8.99
CA SER A 90 -2.78 5.46 9.03
C SER A 90 -3.57 5.88 7.78
N ARG A 91 -3.59 5.04 6.73
CA ARG A 91 -4.38 5.29 5.52
C ARG A 91 -5.13 4.04 5.08
N SER A 92 -6.36 4.22 4.63
CA SER A 92 -7.23 3.15 4.15
C SER A 92 -8.42 3.69 3.37
N ILE A 93 -9.05 2.83 2.58
CA ILE A 93 -10.40 3.01 2.04
C ILE A 93 -11.37 2.36 3.03
N GLY A 94 -12.49 3.02 3.37
CA GLY A 94 -13.37 2.56 4.45
C GLY A 94 -13.00 3.19 5.80
N ASP A 95 -13.14 2.44 6.90
CA ASP A 95 -12.82 2.89 8.27
C ASP A 95 -13.44 4.25 8.62
N MET A 96 -14.71 4.45 8.24
CA MET A 96 -15.36 5.77 8.31
C MET A 96 -15.45 6.32 9.74
N ARG A 97 -15.36 5.48 10.76
CA ARG A 97 -15.32 5.92 12.17
C ARG A 97 -14.18 6.92 12.44
N TYR A 98 -13.04 6.77 11.76
CA TYR A 98 -11.86 7.64 11.85
C TYR A 98 -11.90 8.85 10.90
N LYS A 99 -13.00 9.02 10.16
CA LYS A 99 -13.19 10.01 9.09
C LYS A 99 -14.40 10.90 9.32
N SER A 100 -14.84 11.00 10.58
CA SER A 100 -16.09 11.64 10.99
C SER A 100 -15.90 13.04 11.58
N ASN A 101 -14.67 13.57 11.61
CA ASN A 101 -14.41 14.91 12.14
C ASN A 101 -14.91 15.98 11.16
N ILE A 102 -16.07 16.57 11.44
CA ILE A 102 -16.73 17.57 10.59
C ILE A 102 -15.95 18.86 10.39
N ALA A 103 -14.98 19.15 11.27
CA ALA A 103 -14.16 20.35 11.18
C ALA A 103 -12.95 20.17 10.24
N LEU A 104 -12.68 18.94 9.79
CA LEU A 104 -11.51 18.59 9.00
C LEU A 104 -11.90 18.12 7.59
N PRO A 105 -11.15 18.51 6.55
CA PRO A 105 -11.32 17.93 5.21
C PRO A 105 -10.91 16.45 5.20
N PRO A 106 -11.33 15.66 4.19
CA PRO A 106 -11.03 14.21 4.11
C PRO A 106 -9.54 13.84 4.18
N ALA A 107 -8.65 14.73 3.73
CA ALA A 107 -7.20 14.53 3.76
C ALA A 107 -6.58 14.69 5.17
N LEU A 108 -7.29 15.36 6.09
CA LEU A 108 -6.80 15.67 7.44
C LEU A 108 -7.49 14.86 8.55
N GLN A 109 -8.34 13.90 8.18
CA GLN A 109 -8.91 12.92 9.10
C GLN A 109 -7.80 12.03 9.70
N ALA A 110 -8.07 11.35 10.82
CA ALA A 110 -7.07 10.49 11.46
C ALA A 110 -6.57 9.39 10.51
N LEU A 111 -7.51 8.69 9.89
CA LEU A 111 -7.25 7.87 8.70
C LEU A 111 -7.68 8.64 7.46
N THR A 112 -6.88 8.59 6.39
CA THR A 112 -7.26 9.18 5.10
C THR A 112 -7.19 8.14 3.97
N CYS A 113 -8.00 8.33 2.93
CA CYS A 113 -7.90 7.55 1.69
C CYS A 113 -7.07 8.27 0.61
N ALA A 114 -6.47 9.42 0.93
CA ALA A 114 -5.60 10.14 -0.01
C ALA A 114 -4.32 9.31 -0.28
N PRO A 115 -4.11 8.85 -1.53
CA PRO A 115 -2.91 8.07 -1.83
C PRO A 115 -1.68 8.97 -1.92
N GLU A 116 -0.53 8.45 -1.51
CA GLU A 116 0.75 8.96 -2.00
C GLU A 116 0.94 8.47 -3.44
N ILE A 117 1.28 9.38 -4.36
CA ILE A 117 1.50 9.06 -5.77
C ILE A 117 2.97 9.30 -6.11
N ARG A 118 3.63 8.26 -6.63
CA ARG A 118 4.98 8.33 -7.18
C ARG A 118 4.98 7.91 -8.64
N SER A 119 5.78 8.57 -9.45
CA SER A 119 5.98 8.19 -10.86
C SER A 119 7.44 7.85 -11.11
N GLU A 120 7.68 6.81 -11.89
CA GLU A 120 9.01 6.36 -12.31
C GLU A 120 9.03 6.09 -13.82
N ASN A 121 10.15 6.40 -14.46
CA ASN A 121 10.35 6.07 -15.87
C ASN A 121 10.74 4.61 -16.01
N ILE A 122 10.20 3.96 -17.05
CA ILE A 122 10.63 2.65 -17.54
C ILE A 122 11.80 2.88 -18.49
N THR A 123 12.92 2.27 -18.14
CA THR A 123 14.19 2.27 -18.87
C THR A 123 14.63 0.82 -19.05
N ASP A 124 15.62 0.56 -19.91
CA ASP A 124 16.05 -0.81 -20.24
C ASP A 124 16.61 -1.60 -19.04
N ASP A 125 16.86 -0.92 -17.93
CA ASP A 125 17.30 -1.50 -16.66
C ASP A 125 16.15 -1.92 -15.72
N ALA A 126 14.89 -1.62 -16.06
CA ALA A 126 13.72 -2.01 -15.28
C ALA A 126 13.31 -3.46 -15.64
N GLU A 127 13.32 -4.35 -14.64
CA GLU A 127 13.17 -5.79 -14.86
C GLU A 127 11.76 -6.27 -14.55
N PHE A 128 11.25 -6.00 -13.34
CA PHE A 128 9.90 -6.37 -12.91
C PHE A 128 9.43 -5.55 -11.71
N LEU A 129 8.11 -5.53 -11.48
CA LEU A 129 7.48 -4.92 -10.30
C LEU A 129 6.93 -6.02 -9.38
N VAL A 130 7.16 -5.85 -8.08
CA VAL A 130 6.55 -6.66 -7.02
C VAL A 130 5.61 -5.77 -6.22
N MET A 131 4.39 -6.24 -6.01
CA MET A 131 3.40 -5.59 -5.17
C MET A 131 2.81 -6.62 -4.21
N ALA A 132 2.86 -6.34 -2.92
CA ALA A 132 2.31 -7.24 -1.90
C ALA A 132 1.85 -6.46 -0.66
N CYS A 133 1.05 -7.13 0.18
CA CYS A 133 0.67 -6.63 1.49
C CYS A 133 1.78 -6.81 2.52
N ASP A 134 1.59 -6.20 3.69
CA ASP A 134 2.45 -6.31 4.86
C ASP A 134 2.79 -7.76 5.27
N GLY A 135 1.87 -8.71 5.08
CA GLY A 135 2.12 -10.13 5.37
C GLY A 135 3.35 -10.73 4.65
N VAL A 136 3.78 -10.15 3.53
CA VAL A 136 5.07 -10.47 2.89
C VAL A 136 6.19 -9.58 3.42
N TRP A 137 5.96 -8.27 3.46
CA TRP A 137 7.00 -7.27 3.74
C TRP A 137 7.41 -7.16 5.21
N GLU A 138 6.66 -7.77 6.13
CA GLU A 138 7.03 -7.87 7.54
C GLU A 138 8.04 -9.00 7.81
N ILE A 139 8.16 -9.98 6.92
CA ILE A 139 9.01 -11.16 7.12
C ILE A 139 10.15 -11.28 6.11
N VAL A 140 10.16 -10.47 5.04
CA VAL A 140 11.23 -10.47 4.03
C VAL A 140 11.71 -9.04 3.76
N GLU A 141 13.04 -8.88 3.68
CA GLU A 141 13.65 -7.64 3.23
C GLU A 141 13.42 -7.41 1.73
N ASN A 142 13.28 -6.15 1.31
CA ASN A 142 13.00 -5.80 -0.09
C ASN A 142 14.02 -6.42 -1.06
N GLN A 143 15.32 -6.29 -0.77
CA GLN A 143 16.37 -6.83 -1.63
C GLN A 143 16.36 -8.36 -1.65
N GLY A 144 16.24 -9.00 -0.49
CA GLY A 144 16.18 -10.46 -0.41
C GLY A 144 15.00 -11.05 -1.18
N PHE A 145 13.84 -10.38 -1.18
CA PHE A 145 12.70 -10.81 -1.99
C PHE A 145 12.96 -10.66 -3.50
N ILE A 146 13.60 -9.57 -3.93
CA ILE A 146 13.97 -9.37 -5.34
C ILE A 146 14.99 -10.41 -5.80
N ASP A 147 16.02 -10.69 -4.99
CA ASP A 147 17.02 -11.72 -5.27
C ASP A 147 16.36 -13.10 -5.44
N TYR A 148 15.43 -13.45 -4.54
CA TYR A 148 14.67 -14.69 -4.63
C TYR A 148 13.84 -14.80 -5.92
N ILE A 149 13.17 -13.72 -6.34
CA ILE A 149 12.43 -13.72 -7.61
C ILE A 149 13.38 -13.91 -8.80
N HIS A 150 14.57 -13.32 -8.77
CA HIS A 150 15.58 -13.55 -9.82
C HIS A 150 16.03 -15.01 -9.90
N GLU A 151 16.20 -15.69 -8.76
CA GLU A 151 16.52 -17.13 -8.71
C GLU A 151 15.40 -17.95 -9.36
N LEU A 152 14.14 -17.69 -9.00
CA LEU A 152 12.98 -18.37 -9.59
C LEU A 152 12.87 -18.16 -11.11
N LEU A 153 13.11 -16.95 -11.59
CA LEU A 153 13.05 -16.64 -13.02
C LEU A 153 14.19 -17.30 -13.81
N ALA A 154 15.37 -17.47 -13.20
CA ALA A 154 16.48 -18.19 -13.80
C ALA A 154 16.17 -19.68 -13.99
N ASP A 155 15.49 -20.30 -13.01
CA ASP A 155 15.09 -21.71 -13.08
C ASP A 155 14.04 -21.93 -14.19
N VAL A 156 13.07 -21.02 -14.36
CA VAL A 156 12.07 -21.09 -15.44
C VAL A 156 12.70 -21.01 -16.83
N GLY A 157 13.79 -20.25 -16.97
CA GLY A 157 14.53 -20.13 -18.24
C GLY A 157 15.37 -21.35 -18.61
N SER A 158 15.48 -22.35 -17.71
CA SER A 158 16.31 -23.54 -17.90
C SER A 158 15.54 -24.79 -18.36
N GLU A 159 14.21 -24.71 -18.48
CA GLU A 159 13.41 -25.79 -19.07
C GLU A 159 13.57 -25.81 -20.61
N PRO A 160 14.07 -26.90 -21.22
CA PRO A 160 14.22 -26.99 -22.66
C PRO A 160 12.86 -27.28 -23.31
N GLY A 161 12.13 -26.25 -23.75
CA GLY A 161 10.93 -26.49 -24.56
C GLY A 161 9.90 -25.37 -24.74
N GLY A 162 10.32 -24.10 -24.90
CA GLY A 162 9.39 -22.99 -25.14
C GLY A 162 9.70 -22.21 -26.42
N ASP A 163 9.58 -22.85 -27.59
CA ASP A 163 9.44 -22.11 -28.85
C ASP A 163 8.06 -21.41 -28.85
N LEU A 164 8.05 -20.08 -28.97
CA LEU A 164 6.95 -19.31 -29.54
C LEU A 164 7.24 -19.00 -31.00
#